data_AF-A0A1R0LF74-F1
#
_entry.id   AF-A0A1R0LF74-F1
#
_cell.length_a   1.000
_cell.length_b   1.000
_cell.length_c   1.000
_cell.angle_alpha   90.00
_cell.angle_beta   90.00
_cell.angle_gamma   90.00
#
_symmetry.space_group_name_H-M   'P 1'
#
loop_
_entity.id
_entity.type
_entity.pdbx_description
1 polymer ?
#
loop_
_entity_poly.entity_id
_entity_poly.type
_entity_poly.pdbx_seq_one_letter_code
_entity_poly.pdbx_strand_id
1 'polypeptide(L)'
;MGAGSFGQEHRLKAANSTWTRATLLTAGEFSGNQKWDLMVRWSDGELDNYVGTSASALGAEARIQNPNGLGTHNAVMTTGNFTADHRTDDLVVRWSDGETTMYADTGKNTLGTEQNLVPHA
;
A
#
# COMPACT_ATOMS: atom_id res chain seq x y z
N MET A 1 9.04 -18.55 29.51
CA MET A 1 8.80 -17.84 28.23
C MET A 1 7.65 -18.55 27.54
N GLY A 2 6.46 -17.96 27.52
CA GLY A 2 5.27 -18.60 26.91
C GLY A 2 5.38 -18.61 25.40
N ALA A 3 4.99 -19.71 24.75
CA ALA A 3 4.91 -19.82 23.30
C ALA A 3 4.04 -18.68 22.77
N GLY A 4 4.66 -17.71 22.09
CA GLY A 4 4.00 -16.51 21.61
C GLY A 4 2.98 -16.85 20.53
N SER A 5 1.70 -16.87 20.87
CA SER A 5 0.65 -16.87 19.86
C SER A 5 0.63 -15.50 19.17
N PHE A 6 0.36 -15.47 17.87
CA PHE A 6 0.21 -14.24 17.07
C PHE A 6 -1.06 -13.42 17.43
N GLY A 7 -1.54 -13.52 18.66
CA GLY A 7 -2.83 -12.96 19.07
C GLY A 7 -4.02 -13.64 18.40
N GLN A 8 -5.15 -12.92 18.37
CA GLN A 8 -6.36 -13.36 17.70
C GLN A 8 -6.27 -13.11 16.20
N GLU A 9 -6.51 -14.15 15.40
CA GLU A 9 -6.66 -14.02 13.95
C GLU A 9 -8.07 -13.48 13.60
N HIS A 10 -8.12 -12.52 12.67
CA HIS A 10 -9.36 -12.02 12.07
C HIS A 10 -9.36 -12.29 10.57
N ARG A 11 -10.26 -13.17 10.11
CA ARG A 11 -10.41 -13.47 8.68
C ARG A 11 -11.32 -12.47 7.99
N LEU A 12 -10.75 -11.52 7.25
CA LEU A 12 -11.49 -10.42 6.60
C LEU A 12 -12.09 -10.78 5.23
N LYS A 13 -11.58 -11.84 4.59
CA LYS A 13 -12.06 -12.38 3.30
C LYS A 13 -11.98 -13.90 3.31
N ALA A 14 -12.90 -14.57 2.61
CA ALA A 14 -12.76 -15.99 2.32
C ALA A 14 -11.61 -16.23 1.33
N ALA A 15 -11.04 -17.44 1.36
CA ALA A 15 -10.01 -17.85 0.42
C ALA A 15 -10.51 -17.67 -1.03
N ASN A 16 -9.68 -17.04 -1.87
CA ASN A 16 -9.97 -16.79 -3.28
C ASN A 16 -8.64 -16.64 -4.05
N SER A 17 -8.69 -16.83 -5.37
CA SER A 17 -7.50 -16.79 -6.23
C SER A 17 -6.95 -15.39 -6.48
N THR A 18 -7.71 -14.32 -6.23
CA THR A 18 -7.22 -12.95 -6.41
C THR A 18 -6.06 -12.67 -5.45
N TRP A 19 -6.19 -13.10 -4.19
CA TRP A 19 -5.18 -12.84 -3.16
C TRP A 19 -3.87 -13.61 -3.33
N THR A 20 -3.84 -14.64 -4.18
CA THR A 20 -2.56 -15.28 -4.56
C THR A 20 -1.73 -14.42 -5.52
N ARG A 21 -2.31 -13.34 -6.05
CA ARG A 21 -1.63 -12.36 -6.91
C ARG A 21 -1.17 -11.11 -6.15
N ALA A 22 -1.50 -10.96 -4.87
CA ALA A 22 -0.96 -9.86 -4.06
C ALA A 22 0.55 -10.06 -3.88
N THR A 23 1.34 -9.00 -4.06
CA THR A 23 2.81 -9.07 -3.99
C THR A 23 3.42 -8.18 -2.92
N LEU A 24 2.87 -6.97 -2.74
CA LEU A 24 3.29 -6.04 -1.69
C LEU A 24 2.06 -5.46 -1.00
N LEU A 25 2.21 -5.16 0.29
CA LEU A 25 1.18 -4.52 1.12
C LEU A 25 1.80 -3.42 2.00
N THR A 26 1.06 -2.32 2.20
CA THR A 26 1.37 -1.28 3.19
C THR A 26 0.06 -0.74 3.76
N ALA A 27 0.12 -0.06 4.90
CA ALA A 27 -1.04 0.58 5.52
C ALA A 27 -0.78 2.07 5.75
N GLY A 28 -1.84 2.87 5.62
CA GLY A 28 -1.79 4.33 5.72
C GLY A 28 -3.18 4.94 5.86
N GLU A 29 -3.27 6.26 5.91
CA GLU A 29 -4.54 7.00 5.93
C GLU A 29 -4.80 7.69 4.57
N PHE A 30 -4.73 6.94 3.48
CA PHE A 30 -4.79 7.48 2.10
C PHE A 30 -6.14 8.09 1.72
N SER A 31 -7.23 7.60 2.30
CA SER A 31 -8.57 8.05 1.94
C SER A 31 -8.99 9.39 2.57
N GLY A 32 -8.22 9.93 3.52
CA GLY A 32 -8.54 11.18 4.21
C GLY A 32 -9.76 11.08 5.13
N ASN A 33 -10.16 9.88 5.54
CA ASN A 33 -11.34 9.63 6.37
C ASN A 33 -11.00 9.35 7.85
N GLN A 34 -9.74 9.59 8.26
CA GLN A 34 -9.21 9.32 9.60
C GLN A 34 -9.27 7.85 10.02
N LYS A 35 -9.20 6.92 9.05
CA LYS A 35 -9.10 5.48 9.27
C LYS A 35 -7.91 4.91 8.51
N TRP A 36 -7.45 3.76 9.00
CA TRP A 36 -6.44 2.98 8.30
C TRP A 36 -7.02 2.31 7.07
N ASP A 37 -6.31 2.44 5.97
CA ASP A 37 -6.54 1.75 4.73
C ASP A 37 -5.39 0.74 4.48
N LEU A 38 -5.65 -0.28 3.67
CA LEU A 38 -4.65 -1.26 3.23
C LEU A 38 -4.40 -1.07 1.74
N MET A 39 -3.19 -0.69 1.35
CA MET A 39 -2.79 -0.60 -0.05
C MET A 39 -2.11 -1.90 -0.48
N VAL A 40 -2.51 -2.42 -1.64
CA VAL A 40 -2.05 -3.70 -2.20
C VAL A 40 -1.58 -3.49 -3.63
N ARG A 41 -0.36 -3.98 -3.92
CA ARG A 41 0.16 -4.07 -5.27
C ARG A 41 0.04 -5.51 -5.76
N TRP A 42 -0.56 -5.70 -6.93
CA TRP A 42 -0.81 -7.00 -7.54
C TRP A 42 0.27 -7.40 -8.54
N SER A 43 0.37 -8.68 -8.87
CA SER A 43 1.44 -9.26 -9.69
C SER A 43 1.60 -8.62 -11.09
N ASP A 44 0.55 -7.99 -11.62
CA ASP A 44 0.52 -7.28 -12.90
C ASP A 44 0.76 -5.76 -12.78
N GLY A 45 1.21 -5.30 -11.61
CA GLY A 45 1.56 -3.91 -11.34
C GLY A 45 0.38 -2.99 -11.01
N GLU A 46 -0.84 -3.54 -10.98
CA GLU A 46 -2.02 -2.84 -10.47
C GLU A 46 -1.84 -2.47 -8.99
N LEU A 47 -2.38 -1.31 -8.61
CA LEU A 47 -2.33 -0.79 -7.23
C LEU A 47 -3.74 -0.42 -6.78
N ASP A 48 -4.21 -1.06 -5.72
CA ASP A 48 -5.49 -0.80 -5.08
C ASP A 48 -5.32 -0.33 -3.65
N ASN A 49 -6.23 0.54 -3.21
CA ASN A 49 -6.42 0.90 -1.82
C ASN A 49 -7.72 0.31 -1.29
N TYR A 50 -7.65 -0.39 -0.16
CA TYR A 50 -8.82 -0.90 0.57
C TYR A 50 -9.17 0.04 1.72
N VAL A 51 -10.15 0.90 1.44
CA VAL A 51 -10.55 2.03 2.28
C VAL A 51 -11.28 1.57 3.54
N GLY A 52 -10.75 1.95 4.71
CA GLY A 52 -11.32 1.67 6.02
C GLY A 52 -11.18 0.22 6.46
N THR A 53 -9.97 -0.36 6.29
CA THR A 53 -9.67 -1.71 6.77
C THR A 53 -9.80 -1.77 8.30
N SER A 54 -10.42 -2.84 8.80
CA SER A 54 -10.63 -3.08 10.24
C SER A 54 -10.65 -4.58 10.55
N ALA A 55 -10.67 -4.94 11.84
CA ALA A 55 -10.77 -6.33 12.28
C ALA A 55 -12.06 -7.05 11.84
N SER A 56 -13.07 -6.34 11.34
CA SER A 56 -14.34 -6.91 10.87
C SER A 56 -14.47 -6.97 9.34
N ALA A 57 -13.72 -6.15 8.59
CA ALA A 57 -13.83 -6.09 7.14
C ALA A 57 -12.58 -5.48 6.50
N LEU A 58 -12.28 -5.92 5.28
CA LEU A 58 -11.19 -5.36 4.47
C LEU A 58 -11.45 -3.91 4.01
N GLY A 59 -12.71 -3.49 3.90
CA GLY A 59 -13.04 -2.14 3.42
C GLY A 59 -13.42 -2.09 1.94
N ALA A 60 -13.63 -0.86 1.44
CA ALA A 60 -14.05 -0.62 0.05
C ALA A 60 -12.83 -0.49 -0.87
N GLU A 61 -12.81 -1.26 -1.95
CA GLU A 61 -11.73 -1.21 -2.94
C GLU A 61 -11.78 0.09 -3.76
N ALA A 62 -10.62 0.72 -3.95
CA ALA A 62 -10.42 1.90 -4.78
C ALA A 62 -9.14 1.76 -5.59
N ARG A 63 -9.28 1.73 -6.92
CA ARG A 63 -8.16 1.65 -7.87
C ARG A 63 -7.32 2.93 -7.84
N ILE A 64 -6.00 2.80 -7.66
CA ILE A 64 -5.02 3.88 -7.81
C ILE A 64 -4.32 3.80 -9.17
N GLN A 65 -3.85 2.61 -9.55
CA GLN A 65 -3.18 2.38 -10.84
C GLN A 65 -3.74 1.12 -11.50
N ASN A 66 -4.15 1.22 -12.77
CA ASN A 66 -4.48 0.06 -13.60
C ASN A 66 -3.24 -0.85 -13.78
N PRO A 67 -3.41 -2.12 -14.22
CA PRO A 67 -2.29 -2.98 -14.54
C PRO A 67 -1.30 -2.29 -15.48
N ASN A 68 -0.02 -2.28 -15.11
CA ASN A 68 1.01 -1.56 -15.85
C ASN A 68 2.39 -2.18 -15.61
N GLY A 69 3.25 -2.10 -16.63
CA GLY A 69 4.60 -2.70 -16.58
C GLY A 69 5.49 -2.09 -15.51
N LEU A 70 5.45 -0.77 -15.30
CA LEU A 70 6.29 -0.09 -14.31
C LEU A 70 6.01 -0.60 -12.89
N GLY A 71 4.74 -0.73 -12.52
CA GLY A 71 4.30 -1.28 -11.24
C GLY A 71 4.86 -2.68 -10.99
N THR A 72 5.11 -3.48 -12.04
CA THR A 72 5.73 -4.81 -11.90
C THR A 72 7.17 -4.78 -11.36
N HIS A 73 7.83 -3.62 -11.42
CA HIS A 73 9.17 -3.37 -10.90
C HIS A 73 9.21 -2.79 -9.49
N ASN A 74 8.06 -2.44 -8.89
CA ASN A 74 8.00 -2.08 -7.46
C ASN A 74 8.44 -3.30 -6.63
N ALA A 75 9.58 -3.16 -5.95
CA ALA A 75 10.22 -4.21 -5.18
C ALA A 75 9.94 -4.10 -3.68
N VAL A 76 9.74 -2.88 -3.17
CA VAL A 76 9.43 -2.58 -1.78
C VAL A 76 8.51 -1.36 -1.73
N MET A 77 7.50 -1.40 -0.85
CA MET A 77 6.73 -0.21 -0.51
C MET A 77 6.53 -0.07 0.99
N THR A 78 6.53 1.16 1.47
CA THR A 78 6.25 1.54 2.86
C THR A 78 5.52 2.87 2.88
N THR A 79 4.82 3.16 3.98
CA THR A 79 4.09 4.42 4.15
C THR A 79 4.55 5.12 5.42
N GLY A 80 4.54 6.45 5.39
CA GLY A 80 4.88 7.30 6.52
C GLY A 80 4.20 8.66 6.43
N ASN A 81 4.57 9.52 7.36
CA ASN A 81 4.23 10.93 7.40
C ASN A 81 5.54 11.71 7.30
N PHE A 82 5.90 12.07 6.08
CA PHE A 82 7.14 12.72 5.68
C PHE A 82 6.89 14.17 5.20
N THR A 83 5.64 14.55 4.92
CA THR A 83 5.23 15.93 4.64
C THR A 83 4.66 16.64 5.87
N ALA A 84 4.21 17.88 5.71
CA ALA A 84 3.77 18.75 6.80
C ALA A 84 2.27 18.62 7.15
N ASP A 85 1.52 17.77 6.44
CA ASP A 85 0.06 17.66 6.61
C ASP A 85 -0.36 16.78 7.80
N HIS A 86 0.62 16.14 8.44
CA HIS A 86 0.48 15.25 9.59
C HIS A 86 -0.31 13.97 9.33
N ARG A 87 -0.38 13.51 8.08
CA ARG A 87 -1.08 12.30 7.67
C ARG A 87 -0.10 11.19 7.27
N THR A 88 -0.48 9.93 7.52
CA THR A 88 0.34 8.75 7.15
C THR A 88 -0.05 8.26 5.77
N ASP A 89 0.18 9.08 4.76
CA ASP A 89 -0.22 8.83 3.36
C ASP A 89 0.91 9.11 2.35
N ASP A 90 2.12 9.35 2.83
CA ASP A 90 3.30 9.43 1.98
C ASP A 90 3.82 8.02 1.67
N LEU A 91 3.71 7.61 0.41
CA LEU A 91 4.12 6.29 -0.05
C LEU A 91 5.57 6.35 -0.54
N VAL A 92 6.47 5.57 0.05
CA VAL A 92 7.82 5.37 -0.47
C VAL A 92 7.90 4.03 -1.18
N VAL A 93 8.40 4.05 -2.41
CA VAL A 93 8.60 2.90 -3.28
C VAL A 93 10.08 2.77 -3.59
N ARG A 94 10.62 1.55 -3.47
CA ARG A 94 11.90 1.19 -4.09
C ARG A 94 11.64 0.29 -5.29
N TRP A 95 12.22 0.66 -6.43
CA TRP A 95 12.14 -0.07 -7.68
C TRP A 95 13.23 -1.13 -7.81
N SER A 96 13.05 -2.04 -8.77
CA SER A 96 13.97 -3.18 -8.99
C SER A 96 15.37 -2.76 -9.47
N ASP A 97 15.51 -1.56 -10.02
CA ASP A 97 16.79 -0.95 -10.43
C ASP A 97 17.48 -0.16 -9.30
N GLY A 98 16.87 -0.10 -8.12
CA GLY A 98 17.39 0.61 -6.96
C GLY A 98 16.92 2.05 -6.82
N GLU A 99 16.24 2.62 -7.82
CA GLU A 99 15.61 3.93 -7.67
C GLU A 99 14.65 3.90 -6.47
N THR A 100 14.64 4.97 -5.68
CA THR A 100 13.73 5.13 -4.55
C THR A 100 12.96 6.43 -4.71
N THR A 101 11.64 6.33 -4.76
CA THR A 101 10.73 7.42 -5.06
C THR A 101 9.72 7.56 -3.93
N MET A 102 9.44 8.77 -3.49
CA MET A 102 8.32 9.09 -2.61
C MET A 102 7.17 9.66 -3.44
N TYR A 103 5.95 9.22 -3.15
CA TYR A 103 4.71 9.81 -3.63
C TYR A 103 4.04 10.51 -2.45
N ALA A 104 4.30 11.80 -2.34
CA ALA A 104 3.85 12.66 -1.25
C ALA A 104 2.34 12.95 -1.35
N ASP A 105 1.63 12.82 -0.22
CA ASP A 105 0.19 13.05 -0.12
C ASP A 105 -0.64 12.09 -1.04
N THR A 106 -0.33 10.79 -1.01
CA THR A 106 -1.04 9.79 -1.83
C THR A 106 -2.50 9.64 -1.40
N GLY A 107 -3.41 9.80 -2.34
CA GLY A 107 -4.85 9.82 -2.07
C GLY A 107 -5.54 8.48 -2.27
N LYS A 108 -6.85 8.47 -1.97
CA LYS A 108 -7.76 7.31 -2.12
C LYS A 108 -7.59 6.52 -3.42
N ASN A 109 -7.45 7.23 -4.55
CA ASN A 109 -7.49 6.69 -5.91
C ASN A 109 -6.44 7.33 -6.85
N THR A 110 -5.42 7.97 -6.29
CA THR A 110 -4.34 8.61 -7.06
C THR A 110 -3.05 8.57 -6.27
N LEU A 111 -1.93 8.36 -6.97
CA LEU A 111 -0.62 8.60 -6.39
C LEU A 111 -0.44 10.09 -6.11
N GLY A 112 0.35 10.36 -5.08
CA GLY A 112 0.73 11.68 -4.67
C GLY A 112 1.76 12.35 -5.59
N THR A 113 2.30 13.48 -5.16
CA THR A 113 3.37 14.18 -5.87
C THR A 113 4.66 13.37 -5.83
N GLU A 114 5.20 13.04 -7.00
CA GLU A 114 6.41 12.26 -7.11
C GLU A 114 7.67 13.07 -6.72
N GLN A 115 8.52 12.46 -5.90
CA GLN A 115 9.81 12.99 -5.49
C GLN A 115 10.85 11.87 -5.55
N ASN A 116 11.87 12.02 -6.41
CA ASN A 116 12.98 11.09 -6.45
C ASN A 116 13.88 11.30 -5.22
N LEU A 117 14.02 10.28 -4.38
CA LEU A 117 14.86 10.29 -3.19
C LEU A 117 16.27 9.76 -3.50
N VAL A 118 16.35 8.71 -4.31
CA VAL A 118 17.61 8.08 -4.75
C VAL A 118 17.45 7.69 -6.22
N PRO A 119 18.30 8.18 -7.13
CA PRO A 119 18.23 7.82 -8.55
C PRO A 119 18.63 6.35 -8.77
N HIS A 120 18.27 5.79 -9.93
CA HIS A 120 18.73 4.45 -10.32
C HIS A 120 20.27 4.38 -10.38
N ALA A 121 20.80 3.18 -10.15
CA ALA A 121 22.23 2.89 -10.23
C ALA A 121 22.75 2.77 -11.67
#